data_AF-A0A645IFM2-F1
#
_entry.id   AF-A0A645IFM2-F1
#
_cell.length_a   1.000
_cell.length_b   1.000
_cell.length_c   1.000
_cell.angle_alpha   90.00
_cell.angle_beta   90.00
_cell.angle_gamma   90.00
#
_symmetry.space_group_name_H-M   'P 1'
#
loop_
_entity.id
_entity.type
_entity.pdbx_description
1 polymer ?
#
loop_
_entity_poly.entity_id
_entity_poly.type
_entity_poly.pdbx_seq_one_letter_code
_entity_poly.pdbx_strand_id
1 'polypeptide(L)' 'MGSIQAGLVIGHIGQTKYIIQQLREQLGIPDMKVVATGGLARVIDPNKEIFDILDPVLTLKGLKILYQKNK' A
#
# COMPACT_ATOMS: atom_id res chain seq x y z
N MET A 1 -8.94 19.18 17.06
CA MET A 1 -8.40 18.12 16.19
C MET A 1 -7.19 18.74 15.47
N GLY A 2 -5.95 18.41 15.81
CA GLY A 2 -4.82 19.21 15.33
C GLY A 2 -3.53 18.41 15.20
N SER A 3 -2.81 18.22 16.30
CA SER A 3 -1.41 17.76 16.20
C SER A 3 -1.25 16.23 16.20
N ILE A 4 -2.04 15.49 17.00
CA ILE A 4 -1.92 14.03 17.10
C ILE A 4 -2.39 13.34 15.81
N GLN A 5 -3.55 13.73 15.28
CA GLN A 5 -4.08 13.14 14.04
C GLN A 5 -3.18 13.44 12.83
N ALA A 6 -2.66 14.67 12.72
CA ALA A 6 -1.70 15.02 11.69
C ALA A 6 -0.39 14.22 11.83
N GLY A 7 0.14 14.10 13.06
CA GLY A 7 1.33 13.30 13.34
C GLY A 7 1.16 11.83 12.96
N LEU A 8 -0.01 11.24 13.25
CA LEU A 8 -0.32 9.86 12.84
C LEU A 8 -0.34 9.71 11.32
N VAL A 9 -1.05 10.59 10.60
CA VAL A 9 -1.14 10.50 9.13
C VAL A 9 0.24 10.70 8.49
N ILE A 10 0.93 11.78 8.83
CA ILE A 10 2.25 12.11 8.25
C ILE A 10 3.28 11.04 8.62
N GLY A 11 3.26 10.56 9.87
CA GLY A 11 4.12 9.48 10.33
C GLY A 11 3.90 8.20 9.54
N HIS A 12 2.66 7.82 9.27
CA HIS A 12 2.34 6.61 8.50
C HIS A 12 2.73 6.73 7.02
N ILE A 13 2.60 7.93 6.43
CA ILE A 13 3.10 8.24 5.09
C ILE A 13 4.62 8.06 5.03
N GLY A 14 5.34 8.68 5.97
CA GLY A 14 6.80 8.58 6.05
C GLY A 14 7.27 7.14 6.27
N GLN A 15 6.65 6.44 7.22
CA GLN A 15 6.92 5.03 7.50
C GLN A 15 6.72 4.16 6.24
N THR A 16 5.60 4.34 5.53
CA THR A 16 5.30 3.58 4.33
C THR A 16 6.34 3.82 3.23
N LYS A 17 6.65 5.09 2.93
CA LYS A 17 7.68 5.46 1.94
C LYS A 17 9.04 4.87 2.29
N TYR A 18 9.46 4.96 3.56
CA TYR A 18 10.73 4.44 4.01
C TYR A 18 10.82 2.92 3.89
N ILE A 19 9.80 2.18 4.32
CA ILE A 19 9.78 0.72 4.22
C ILE A 19 9.88 0.27 2.75
N ILE A 20 9.13 0.89 1.84
CA ILE A 20 9.21 0.58 0.41
C ILE A 20 10.61 0.81 -0.12
N GLN A 21 11.24 1.95 0.22
CA GLN A 21 12.61 2.25 -0.20
C GLN A 21 13.59 1.20 0.31
N GLN A 22 13.52 0.85 1.60
CA GLN A 22 14.40 -0.17 2.19
C GLN A 22 14.23 -1.53 1.52
N LEU A 23 13.00 -1.93 1.19
CA LEU A 23 12.75 -3.17 0.46
C LEU A 23 13.34 -3.14 -0.96
N ARG A 24 13.22 -2.01 -1.68
CA ARG A 24 13.82 -1.84 -3.02
C ARG A 24 15.33 -2.02 -2.98
N GLU A 25 15.99 -1.38 -2.01
CA GLU A 25 17.43 -1.46 -1.81
C GLU A 25 17.87 -2.87 -1.43
N GLN A 26 17.25 -3.48 -0.41
CA GLN A 26 17.63 -4.80 0.10
C GLN A 26 17.41 -5.93 -0.92
N LEU A 27 16.35 -5.85 -1.72
CA LEU A 27 16.03 -6.86 -2.72
C LEU A 27 16.73 -6.61 -4.06
N GLY A 28 17.34 -5.43 -4.26
CA GLY A 28 17.92 -5.03 -5.55
C GLY A 28 16.89 -4.83 -6.66
N ILE A 29 15.66 -4.45 -6.30
CA ILE A 29 14.54 -4.26 -7.24
C ILE A 29 14.13 -2.78 -7.21
N PRO A 30 14.81 -1.89 -7.96
CA PRO A 30 14.53 -0.45 -7.93
C PRO A 30 13.10 -0.13 -8.40
N ASP A 31 12.63 -0.85 -9.43
CA ASP A 31 11.30 -0.66 -10.03
C ASP A 31 10.23 -1.58 -9.39
N MET A 32 10.38 -1.89 -8.09
CA MET A 32 9.43 -2.76 -7.39
C MET A 32 8.03 -2.14 -7.43
N LYS A 33 7.12 -2.87 -8.06
CA LYS A 33 5.70 -2.51 -8.15
C LYS A 33 5.04 -2.59 -6.78
N VAL A 34 4.40 -1.50 -6.36
CA VAL A 34 3.74 -1.35 -5.07
C VAL A 34 2.22 -1.34 -5.29
N VAL A 35 1.54 -2.34 -4.73
CA VAL A 35 0.08 -2.46 -4.80
C VAL A 35 -0.51 -2.29 -3.41
N ALA A 36 -1.45 -1.37 -3.26
CA ALA A 36 -2.19 -1.15 -2.02
C ALA A 36 -3.66 -1.57 -2.14
N THR A 37 -4.23 -2.00 -1.02
CA THR A 37 -5.66 -2.31 -0.87
C THR A 37 -6.15 -1.78 0.49
N GLY A 38 -7.44 -1.93 0.78
CA GLY A 38 -8.07 -1.39 1.99
C GLY A 38 -8.43 0.09 1.91
N GLY A 39 -9.40 0.51 2.72
CA GLY A 39 -9.98 1.86 2.64
C GLY A 39 -9.02 2.99 3.02
N LEU A 40 -8.05 2.73 3.90
CA LEU A 40 -7.11 3.73 4.39
C LEU A 40 -5.98 4.06 3.40
N ALA A 41 -5.74 3.23 2.40
CA ALA A 41 -4.67 3.47 1.43
C ALA A 41 -4.84 4.81 0.67
N ARG A 42 -6.09 5.28 0.46
CA ARG A 42 -6.38 6.60 -0.12
C ARG A 42 -5.99 7.77 0.79
N VAL A 43 -6.03 7.55 2.10
CA VAL A 43 -5.65 8.56 3.10
C VAL A 43 -4.12 8.67 3.18
N ILE A 44 -3.43 7.56 2.98
CA ILE A 44 -1.96 7.50 3.00
C ILE A 44 -1.36 8.02 1.70
N ASP A 45 -2.00 7.83 0.56
CA ASP A 45 -1.48 8.29 -0.72
C ASP A 45 -2.45 9.21 -1.48
N PRO A 46 -2.72 10.41 -0.93
CA PRO A 46 -3.67 11.35 -1.56
C PRO A 46 -3.17 11.86 -2.92
N ASN A 47 -1.85 11.93 -3.12
CA ASN A 47 -1.22 12.45 -4.32
C ASN A 47 -0.83 11.36 -5.33
N LYS A 48 -1.08 10.07 -5.03
CA LYS A 48 -0.73 8.92 -5.88
C LYS A 48 0.77 8.82 -6.19
N GLU A 49 1.61 9.04 -5.18
CA GLU A 49 3.07 9.01 -5.28
C GLU A 49 3.68 7.74 -4.68
N ILE A 50 2.93 6.99 -3.87
CA ILE A 50 3.45 5.86 -3.09
C ILE A 50 3.10 4.53 -3.76
N PHE A 51 1.87 4.41 -4.25
CA PHE A 51 1.34 3.15 -4.78
C PHE A 51 1.16 3.24 -6.30
N ASP A 52 1.70 2.27 -7.03
CA ASP A 52 1.47 2.14 -8.48
C ASP A 52 0.03 1.73 -8.78
N ILE A 53 -0.55 0.90 -7.90
CA ILE A 53 -1.92 0.42 -8.01
C ILE A 53 -2.62 0.51 -6.67
N LEU A 54 -3.83 1.08 -6.69
CA LEU A 54 -4.78 0.99 -5.60
C LEU A 54 -5.94 0.08 -6.00
N ASP A 55 -5.99 -1.13 -5.43
CA ASP A 55 -7.00 -2.14 -5.73
C ASP A 55 -7.87 -2.45 -4.49
N PRO A 56 -9.05 -1.82 -4.33
CA PRO A 56 -9.86 -1.98 -3.12
C PRO A 56 -10.49 -3.37 -2.96
N VAL A 57 -10.47 -4.21 -4.01
CA VAL A 57 -11.08 -5.54 -4.00
C VAL A 57 -10.05 -6.66 -4.21
N LEU A 58 -8.77 -6.37 -3.99
CA LEU A 58 -7.65 -7.29 -4.21
C LEU A 58 -7.87 -8.63 -3.50
N THR A 59 -8.28 -8.61 -2.23
CA THR A 59 -8.58 -9.82 -1.46
C THR A 59 -9.72 -10.63 -2.08
N LEU A 60 -10.79 -9.98 -2.54
CA LEU A 60 -11.93 -10.67 -3.15
C LEU A 60 -11.55 -11.31 -4.49
N LYS A 61 -10.67 -10.67 -5.27
CA LYS A 61 -10.09 -11.27 -6.48
C LYS A 61 -9.29 -12.53 -6.13
N GLY A 62 -8.48 -12.48 -5.06
CA GLY A 62 -7.75 -13.63 -4.55
C GLY A 62 -8.67 -14.79 -4.15
N LEU A 63 -9.73 -14.51 -3.38
CA LEU A 63 -10.72 -15.51 -2.98
C LEU A 63 -11.42 -16.16 -4.19
N LYS A 64 -11.77 -15.38 -5.22
CA LYS A 64 -12.33 -15.91 -6.46
C LYS A 64 -11.37 -16.88 -7.16
N ILE A 65 -10.09 -16.54 -7.25
CA ILE A 65 -9.06 -17.40 -7.85
C ILE A 65 -8.93 -18.71 -7.07
N LEU A 66 -8.87 -18.63 -5.72
CA LEU A 66 -8.79 -19.81 -4.87
C LEU A 66 -10.00 -20.72 -5.04
N TYR A 67 -11.21 -20.16 -5.07
CA TYR A 67 -12.43 -20.92 -5.34
C TYR A 67 -12.38 -21.65 -6.69
N GLN A 68 -11.93 -20.96 -7.75
CA GLN A 68 -11.83 -21.55 -9.09
C GLN A 68 -10.77 -22.67 -9.17
N LYS A 69 -9.71 -22.61 -8.36
CA LYS A 69 -8.65 -23.62 -8.33
C LYS A 69 -9.01 -24.89 -7.54
N ASN A 70 -9.96 -24.79 -6.60
CA ASN A 70 -10.36 -25.89 -5.72
C ASN A 70 -11.76 -26.42 -6.06
N LYS A 71 -12.23 -26.15 -7.27
CA LYS A 71 -13.46 -26.71 -7.83
C LYS A 71 -13.12 -27.95 -8.64
#